data_AF-A0A6G1IJ26-F1
#
_entry.id   AF-A0A6G1IJ26-F1
#
_cell.length_a   1.000
_cell.length_b   1.000
_cell.length_c   1.000
_cell.angle_alpha   90.00
_cell.angle_beta   90.00
_cell.angle_gamma   90.00
#
_symmetry.space_group_name_H-M   'P 1'
#
loop_
_entity.id
_entity.type
_entity.pdbx_description
1 polymer ?
#
loop_
_entity_poly.entity_id
_entity_poly.type
_entity_poly.pdbx_seq_one_letter_code
_entity_poly.pdbx_strand_id
1 'polypeptide(L)'
;MLAIFNFLAIAGCATATLHHVYVGQTAGSFINALEIDDATRQVYLMGLIPASGASPSLVLAPGDYSKLHLFGSEPQKGTLTRYTVQPDYSLINEGTADIPASCNTTKFTTLHLTSGKQAPYSIFGSASTGQCSTLFSLTVSGFSTLRSREFAGDIRSLAWSPNGRHLHALDSHSSAKSATSIFNFFIAPEPTLLDQNITDTLANVTGATQMVTHPTGNLVYVVTDTNELVTISLSEDVSKESSPSRYKILPSSIDASMYTTSSLTISSSKTSLWTLSQSNLQAVITVFSLDATTGAVISAVARAAWSGYGYGQIAPAPFVGNDIVAITNSPTGIVAILGLDVGVVPAGEHGEVKVEGEEDGFLEEVWMLNVKRDGSAAVAPKLKSFGRIDLGFDTLGEGVWVD
;
A
#
# COMPACT_ATOMS: atom_id res chain seq x y z
N MET A 1 -30.71 -18.03 -55.50
CA MET A 1 -30.92 -17.41 -54.18
C MET A 1 -29.65 -17.63 -53.36
N LEU A 2 -28.76 -16.64 -53.35
CA LEU A 2 -27.57 -16.63 -52.48
C LEU A 2 -28.00 -16.00 -51.15
N ALA A 3 -27.85 -16.73 -50.04
CA ALA A 3 -28.01 -16.20 -48.70
C ALA A 3 -26.66 -15.66 -48.22
N ILE A 4 -26.55 -14.34 -48.12
CA ILE A 4 -25.42 -13.64 -47.50
C ILE A 4 -25.68 -13.63 -45.98
N PHE A 5 -24.89 -14.39 -45.23
CA PHE A 5 -24.85 -14.32 -43.77
C PHE A 5 -24.04 -13.09 -43.36
N ASN A 6 -24.72 -12.06 -42.84
CA ASN A 6 -24.07 -10.94 -42.17
C ASN A 6 -23.54 -11.40 -40.80
N PHE A 7 -22.23 -11.58 -40.70
CA PHE A 7 -21.53 -11.61 -39.41
C PHE A 7 -21.49 -10.18 -38.85
N LEU A 8 -22.43 -9.85 -37.96
CA LEU A 8 -22.32 -8.69 -37.08
C LEU A 8 -21.24 -9.02 -36.04
N ALA A 9 -20.02 -8.56 -36.30
CA ALA A 9 -18.96 -8.51 -35.29
C ALA A 9 -19.39 -7.48 -34.23
N ILE A 10 -19.89 -7.98 -33.09
CA ILE A 10 -20.00 -7.19 -31.87
C ILE A 10 -18.56 -7.06 -31.35
N ALA A 11 -17.83 -6.08 -31.87
CA ALA A 11 -16.65 -5.58 -31.19
C ALA A 11 -17.18 -4.96 -29.89
N GLY A 12 -16.96 -5.64 -28.77
CA GLY A 12 -17.23 -5.08 -27.46
C GLY A 12 -16.42 -3.80 -27.33
N CYS A 13 -17.07 -2.64 -27.36
CA CYS A 13 -16.46 -1.39 -26.97
C CYS A 13 -16.10 -1.54 -25.48
N ALA A 14 -14.84 -1.88 -25.19
CA ALA A 14 -14.29 -1.65 -23.87
C ALA A 14 -14.38 -0.15 -23.63
N THR A 15 -15.32 0.26 -22.77
CA THR A 15 -15.40 1.64 -22.33
C THR A 15 -14.18 1.91 -21.45
N ALA A 16 -13.34 2.85 -21.87
CA ALA A 16 -12.20 3.31 -21.07
C ALA A 16 -12.72 3.74 -19.69
N THR A 17 -12.15 3.17 -18.63
CA THR A 17 -12.45 3.60 -17.27
C THR A 17 -11.29 4.47 -16.81
N LEU A 18 -11.60 5.72 -16.46
CA LEU A 18 -10.64 6.65 -15.91
C LEU A 18 -10.57 6.44 -14.40
N HIS A 19 -9.36 6.39 -13.88
CA HIS A 19 -9.09 6.24 -12.44
C HIS A 19 -8.16 7.38 -11.97
N HIS A 20 -8.21 7.72 -10.70
CA HIS A 20 -7.63 8.90 -10.11
C HIS A 20 -6.83 8.56 -8.87
N VAL A 21 -5.63 9.12 -8.79
CA VAL A 21 -4.70 8.91 -7.68
C VAL A 21 -4.17 10.26 -7.20
N TYR A 22 -4.29 10.51 -5.90
CA TYR A 22 -3.56 11.60 -5.26
C TYR A 22 -2.23 11.10 -4.74
N VAL A 23 -1.15 11.84 -4.98
CA VAL A 23 0.19 11.54 -4.48
C VAL A 23 0.72 12.71 -3.68
N GLY A 24 0.96 12.46 -2.39
CA GLY A 24 1.53 13.45 -1.48
C GLY A 24 3.03 13.61 -1.64
N GLN A 25 3.62 14.53 -0.88
CA GLN A 25 5.06 14.79 -0.87
C GLN A 25 5.65 14.62 0.53
N THR A 26 6.81 13.97 0.65
CA THR A 26 7.52 13.80 1.93
C THR A 26 8.16 15.11 2.42
N ALA A 27 8.53 15.98 1.47
CA ALA A 27 8.85 17.37 1.73
C ALA A 27 8.33 18.19 0.54
N GLY A 28 7.64 19.30 0.81
CA GLY A 28 7.02 20.11 -0.23
C GLY A 28 5.72 20.74 0.22
N SER A 29 4.93 21.21 -0.73
CA SER A 29 3.69 21.92 -0.49
C SER A 29 2.64 21.62 -1.56
N PHE A 30 2.71 20.44 -2.16
CA PHE A 30 1.76 20.02 -3.20
C PHE A 30 1.28 18.58 -2.99
N ILE A 31 0.03 18.36 -3.42
CA ILE A 31 -0.52 17.04 -3.70
C ILE A 31 -0.69 16.96 -5.22
N ASN A 32 -0.17 15.90 -5.83
CA ASN A 32 -0.28 15.66 -7.27
C ASN A 32 -1.58 14.90 -7.53
N ALA A 33 -2.40 15.39 -8.46
CA ALA A 33 -3.59 14.68 -8.91
C ALA A 33 -3.28 14.02 -10.26
N LEU A 34 -3.41 12.69 -10.31
CA LEU A 34 -3.13 11.88 -11.48
C LEU A 34 -4.41 11.24 -11.99
N GLU A 35 -4.53 11.14 -13.31
CA GLU A 35 -5.55 10.36 -14.01
C GLU A 35 -4.88 9.18 -14.72
N ILE A 36 -5.55 8.04 -14.72
CA ILE A 36 -5.11 6.80 -15.34
C ILE A 36 -6.21 6.36 -16.28
N ASP A 37 -5.87 6.27 -17.56
CA ASP A 37 -6.73 5.66 -18.56
C ASP A 37 -6.34 4.19 -18.69
N ASP A 38 -7.19 3.29 -18.20
CA ASP A 38 -6.91 1.86 -18.22
C ASP A 38 -6.96 1.22 -19.62
N ALA A 39 -7.65 1.86 -20.57
CA ALA A 39 -7.76 1.40 -21.94
C ALA A 39 -6.53 1.79 -22.75
N THR A 40 -6.08 3.04 -22.63
CA THR A 40 -4.87 3.52 -23.32
C THR A 40 -3.59 3.24 -22.54
N ARG A 41 -3.71 2.84 -21.26
CA ARG A 41 -2.60 2.53 -20.35
C ARG A 41 -1.62 3.70 -20.21
N GLN A 42 -2.20 4.88 -20.02
CA GLN A 42 -1.44 6.11 -19.84
C GLN A 42 -1.79 6.74 -18.49
N VAL A 43 -0.79 7.42 -17.93
CA VAL A 43 -0.90 8.16 -16.67
C VAL A 43 -0.68 9.63 -16.99
N TYR A 44 -1.61 10.48 -16.59
CA TYR A 44 -1.59 11.92 -16.84
C TYR A 44 -1.55 12.69 -15.52
N LEU A 45 -0.78 13.77 -15.48
CA LEU A 45 -0.85 14.76 -14.41
C LEU A 45 -2.03 15.70 -14.70
N MET A 46 -3.07 15.63 -13.88
CA MET A 46 -4.21 16.55 -13.97
C MET A 46 -3.86 17.92 -13.40
N GLY A 47 -3.02 17.95 -12.35
CA GLY A 47 -2.58 19.20 -11.75
C GLY A 47 -1.82 19.06 -10.43
N LEU A 48 -1.22 20.17 -10.03
CA LEU A 48 -0.56 20.35 -8.74
C LEU A 48 -1.50 21.13 -7.82
N ILE A 49 -1.89 20.51 -6.72
CA ILE A 49 -2.82 21.09 -5.75
C ILE A 49 -2.00 21.66 -4.59
N PRO A 50 -2.11 22.96 -4.28
CA PRO A 50 -1.45 23.55 -3.12
C PRO A 50 -1.86 22.85 -1.82
N ALA A 51 -0.87 22.33 -1.11
CA ALA A 51 -1.03 21.72 0.21
C ALA A 51 -0.56 22.68 1.31
N SER A 52 -1.01 22.45 2.55
CA SER A 52 -0.60 23.27 3.71
C SER A 52 0.85 23.02 4.15
N GLY A 53 1.51 22.02 3.55
CA GLY A 53 2.88 21.61 3.76
C GLY A 53 3.11 20.22 3.20
N ALA A 54 4.13 19.52 3.74
CA ALA A 54 4.40 18.14 3.35
C ALA A 54 3.18 17.27 3.67
N SER A 55 2.92 16.29 2.81
CA SER A 55 1.83 15.31 2.95
C SER A 55 2.35 13.88 2.71
N PRO A 56 3.34 13.38 3.49
CA PRO A 56 3.91 12.05 3.30
C PRO A 56 2.90 10.91 3.42
N SER A 57 1.89 11.05 4.29
CA SER A 57 0.80 10.08 4.41
C SER A 57 -0.53 10.72 4.03
N LEU A 58 -1.29 10.00 3.21
CA LEU A 58 -2.59 10.40 2.69
C LEU A 58 -3.63 9.34 3.02
N VAL A 59 -4.84 9.77 3.37
CA VAL A 59 -5.96 8.84 3.58
C VAL A 59 -7.28 9.48 3.18
N LEU A 60 -8.16 8.69 2.55
CA LEU A 60 -9.54 9.12 2.31
C LEU A 60 -10.42 8.79 3.51
N ALA A 61 -11.30 9.72 3.83
CA ALA A 61 -12.30 9.54 4.86
C ALA A 61 -13.18 8.31 4.57
N PRO A 62 -13.39 7.44 5.57
CA PRO A 62 -14.35 6.37 5.44
C PRO A 62 -15.79 6.93 5.51
N GLY A 63 -16.68 6.41 4.67
CA GLY A 63 -18.10 6.79 4.61
C GLY A 63 -18.76 6.12 3.41
N ASP A 64 -20.08 5.99 3.40
CA ASP A 64 -20.86 5.38 2.30
C ASP A 64 -20.46 5.99 0.95
N TYR A 65 -19.55 5.30 0.25
CA TYR A 65 -19.11 5.45 -1.14
C TYR A 65 -18.72 6.85 -1.66
N SER A 66 -18.77 7.90 -0.84
CA SER A 66 -18.72 9.28 -1.33
C SER A 66 -17.32 9.89 -1.34
N LYS A 67 -16.35 9.30 -0.62
CA LYS A 67 -14.91 9.68 -0.62
C LYS A 67 -14.69 11.20 -0.63
N LEU A 68 -15.53 11.93 0.10
CA LEU A 68 -15.65 13.38 -0.04
C LEU A 68 -14.46 14.12 0.55
N HIS A 69 -13.70 13.49 1.44
CA HIS A 69 -12.61 14.14 2.14
C HIS A 69 -11.31 13.35 2.06
N LEU A 70 -10.24 14.05 1.71
CA LEU A 70 -8.85 13.60 1.80
C LEU A 70 -8.20 14.23 3.03
N PHE A 71 -7.41 13.45 3.76
CA PHE A 71 -6.58 13.94 4.85
C PHE A 71 -5.10 13.76 4.49
N GLY A 72 -4.34 14.83 4.62
CA GLY A 72 -2.88 14.81 4.48
C GLY A 72 -2.19 15.13 5.80
N SER A 73 -1.12 14.39 6.10
CA SER A 73 -0.34 14.55 7.34
C SER A 73 0.82 15.52 7.18
N GLU A 74 1.12 16.41 8.13
CA GLU A 74 2.34 17.22 8.12
C GLU A 74 3.20 16.95 9.39
N PRO A 75 4.11 15.96 9.37
CA PRO A 75 4.82 15.51 10.57
C PRO A 75 5.60 16.60 11.30
N GLN A 76 6.27 17.49 10.56
CA GLN A 76 7.12 18.54 11.13
C GLN A 76 6.35 19.68 11.82
N LYS A 77 5.03 19.78 11.56
CA LYS A 77 4.12 20.67 12.31
C LYS A 77 3.22 19.91 13.28
N GLY A 78 3.10 18.59 13.13
CA GLY A 78 2.21 17.75 13.91
C GLY A 78 0.76 18.02 13.61
N THR A 79 0.42 18.18 12.34
CA THR A 79 -0.94 18.56 11.92
C THR A 79 -1.49 17.63 10.86
N LEU A 80 -2.82 17.64 10.70
CA LEU A 80 -3.55 17.02 9.61
C LEU A 80 -4.37 18.07 8.89
N THR A 81 -4.27 18.12 7.56
CA THR A 81 -5.09 19.01 6.73
C THR A 81 -6.20 18.22 6.06
N ARG A 82 -7.43 18.72 6.16
CA ARG A 82 -8.60 18.15 5.48
C ARG A 82 -8.84 18.88 4.17
N TYR A 83 -9.07 18.11 3.12
CA TYR A 83 -9.44 18.60 1.80
C TYR A 83 -10.76 17.99 1.38
N THR A 84 -11.63 18.77 0.76
CA THR A 84 -12.83 18.23 0.09
C THR A 84 -12.53 17.94 -1.36
N VAL A 85 -12.79 16.69 -1.75
CA VAL A 85 -12.69 16.19 -3.11
C VAL A 85 -13.88 16.69 -3.91
N GLN A 86 -13.61 17.49 -4.94
CA GLN A 86 -14.63 18.01 -5.84
C GLN A 86 -14.97 16.99 -6.94
N PRO A 87 -16.11 17.14 -7.64
CA PRO A 87 -16.48 16.25 -8.75
C PRO A 87 -15.49 16.23 -9.92
N ASP A 88 -14.65 17.26 -10.06
CA ASP A 88 -13.57 17.34 -11.05
C ASP A 88 -12.22 16.85 -10.50
N TYR A 89 -12.22 16.19 -9.34
CA TYR A 89 -11.03 15.72 -8.62
C TYR A 89 -10.05 16.83 -8.20
N SER A 90 -10.47 18.10 -8.23
CA SER A 90 -9.76 19.15 -7.50
C SER A 90 -9.98 19.01 -5.99
N LEU A 91 -9.10 19.61 -5.20
CA LEU A 91 -9.16 19.58 -3.74
C LEU A 91 -9.33 21.00 -3.18
N ILE A 92 -10.33 21.17 -2.31
CA ILE A 92 -10.54 22.42 -1.54
C ILE A 92 -10.03 22.20 -0.13
N ASN A 93 -9.04 22.99 0.31
CA ASN A 93 -8.56 22.96 1.69
C ASN A 93 -9.63 23.51 2.64
N GLU A 94 -10.07 22.69 3.60
CA GLU A 94 -11.09 23.07 4.59
C GLU A 94 -10.51 23.44 5.95
N GLY A 95 -9.22 23.24 6.15
CA GLY A 95 -8.52 23.58 7.37
C GLY A 95 -7.59 22.48 7.87
N THR A 96 -6.84 22.85 8.90
CA THR A 96 -5.81 22.04 9.51
C THR A 96 -6.11 21.88 11.00
N ALA A 97 -5.89 20.69 11.53
CA ALA A 97 -5.98 20.40 12.95
C ALA A 97 -4.68 19.87 13.52
N ASP A 98 -4.46 20.19 14.78
CA ASP A 98 -3.31 19.72 15.53
C ASP A 98 -3.49 18.28 15.99
N ILE A 99 -2.44 17.49 15.83
CA ILE A 99 -2.28 16.21 16.50
C ILE A 99 -1.91 16.51 17.96
N PRO A 100 -2.60 15.91 18.95
CA PRO A 100 -2.29 16.09 20.36
C PRO A 100 -0.80 15.88 20.65
N ALA A 101 -0.22 16.83 21.38
CA ALA A 101 1.17 16.77 21.82
C ALA A 101 1.46 15.44 22.53
N SER A 102 2.59 14.83 22.20
CA SER A 102 3.02 13.55 22.76
C SER A 102 4.53 13.40 22.64
N CYS A 103 5.12 12.52 23.44
CA CYS A 103 6.56 12.31 23.46
C CYS A 103 7.34 13.61 23.73
N ASN A 104 6.75 14.49 24.54
CA ASN A 104 7.24 15.84 24.84
C ASN A 104 7.49 16.73 23.60
N THR A 105 6.71 16.52 22.53
CA THR A 105 6.84 17.28 21.28
C THR A 105 5.49 17.44 20.57
N THR A 106 5.43 18.36 19.62
CA THR A 106 4.37 18.48 18.61
C THR A 106 4.90 18.20 17.20
N LYS A 107 6.18 17.84 17.08
CA LYS A 107 6.83 17.53 15.80
C LYS A 107 7.24 16.07 15.78
N PHE A 108 6.92 15.40 14.69
CA PHE A 108 7.12 13.97 14.53
C PHE A 108 8.03 13.69 13.34
N THR A 109 8.74 12.57 13.41
CA THR A 109 9.57 12.05 12.32
C THR A 109 8.69 11.42 11.25
N THR A 110 7.69 10.65 11.67
CA THR A 110 6.73 9.97 10.79
C THR A 110 5.31 10.14 11.31
N LEU A 111 4.37 10.22 10.37
CA LEU A 111 2.95 10.09 10.59
C LEU A 111 2.43 9.05 9.59
N HIS A 112 1.67 8.06 10.07
CA HIS A 112 0.98 7.10 9.21
C HIS A 112 -0.51 7.19 9.47
N LEU A 113 -1.30 7.31 8.41
CA LEU A 113 -2.75 7.44 8.48
C LEU A 113 -3.45 6.19 7.96
N THR A 114 -4.62 5.90 8.52
CA THR A 114 -5.51 4.84 8.05
C THR A 114 -6.97 5.18 8.36
N SER A 115 -7.90 4.66 7.57
CA SER A 115 -9.32 4.93 7.73
C SER A 115 -10.02 3.81 8.51
N GLY A 116 -10.82 4.20 9.51
CA GLY A 116 -11.67 3.26 10.24
C GLY A 116 -12.76 2.68 9.34
N LYS A 117 -12.89 1.37 9.30
CA LYS A 117 -13.82 0.69 8.36
C LYS A 117 -15.29 0.71 8.78
N GLN A 118 -15.61 1.24 9.95
CA GLN A 118 -16.94 1.19 10.55
C GLN A 118 -17.28 2.49 11.29
N ALA A 119 -18.58 2.71 11.50
CA ALA A 119 -19.09 3.80 12.33
C ALA A 119 -18.34 3.84 13.69
N PRO A 120 -17.88 5.03 14.13
CA PRO A 120 -18.31 6.36 13.71
C PRO A 120 -17.55 6.94 12.51
N TYR A 121 -16.76 6.12 11.79
CA TYR A 121 -15.96 6.52 10.63
C TYR A 121 -14.98 7.64 10.99
N SER A 122 -13.80 7.25 11.49
CA SER A 122 -12.74 8.16 11.90
C SER A 122 -11.47 7.90 11.12
N ILE A 123 -10.60 8.91 11.06
CA ILE A 123 -9.21 8.73 10.66
C ILE A 123 -8.42 8.32 11.88
N PHE A 124 -7.59 7.30 11.75
CA PHE A 124 -6.66 6.87 12.78
C PHE A 124 -5.25 7.10 12.27
N GLY A 125 -4.32 7.38 13.18
CA GLY A 125 -2.93 7.48 12.79
C GLY A 125 -1.97 7.21 13.93
N SER A 126 -0.71 6.97 13.55
CA SER A 126 0.42 6.91 14.46
C SER A 126 1.26 8.15 14.27
N ALA A 127 1.78 8.68 15.37
CA ALA A 127 2.76 9.75 15.38
C ALA A 127 4.00 9.30 16.14
N SER A 128 5.15 9.32 15.48
CA SER A 128 6.39 8.75 16.00
C SER A 128 7.56 9.73 15.89
N THR A 129 8.38 9.77 16.94
CA THR A 129 9.69 10.44 16.94
C THR A 129 10.83 9.47 16.56
N GLY A 130 10.53 8.20 16.30
CA GLY A 130 11.48 7.11 16.08
C GLY A 130 11.90 6.37 17.36
N GLN A 131 11.61 6.93 18.54
CA GLN A 131 11.87 6.29 19.84
C GLN A 131 10.67 6.32 20.78
N CYS A 132 9.72 7.22 20.54
CA CYS A 132 8.45 7.28 21.23
C CYS A 132 7.34 7.50 20.20
N SER A 133 6.21 6.83 20.41
CA SER A 133 5.06 6.88 19.52
C SER A 133 3.75 7.05 20.29
N THR A 134 2.75 7.61 19.62
CA THR A 134 1.35 7.60 20.09
C THR A 134 0.43 7.23 18.94
N LEU A 135 -0.73 6.66 19.26
CA LEU A 135 -1.86 6.63 18.35
C LEU A 135 -2.78 7.81 18.59
N PHE A 136 -3.45 8.26 17.53
CA PHE A 136 -4.50 9.25 17.59
C PHE A 136 -5.66 8.86 16.66
N SER A 137 -6.82 9.47 16.90
CA SER A 137 -7.99 9.35 16.03
C SER A 137 -8.66 10.69 15.86
N LEU A 138 -9.10 11.02 14.66
CA LEU A 138 -9.78 12.26 14.30
C LEU A 138 -11.15 11.93 13.68
N THR A 139 -12.20 12.59 14.16
CA THR A 139 -13.52 12.51 13.51
C THR A 139 -13.48 13.18 12.13
N VAL A 140 -14.17 12.60 11.14
CA VAL A 140 -14.25 13.18 9.78
C VAL A 140 -14.90 14.58 9.79
N SER A 141 -15.88 14.81 10.67
CA SER A 141 -16.72 16.02 10.67
C SER A 141 -16.12 17.23 11.41
N GLY A 142 -15.39 17.07 12.52
CA GLY A 142 -15.19 18.18 13.46
C GLY A 142 -13.83 18.28 14.16
N PHE A 143 -12.78 17.67 13.62
CA PHE A 143 -11.41 17.72 14.19
C PHE A 143 -11.31 17.34 15.68
N SER A 144 -12.27 16.59 16.23
CA SER A 144 -12.16 16.05 17.58
C SER A 144 -11.08 14.97 17.57
N THR A 145 -10.02 15.17 18.35
CA THR A 145 -8.89 14.26 18.39
C THR A 145 -8.84 13.46 19.69
N LEU A 146 -8.75 12.15 19.56
CA LEU A 146 -8.44 11.22 20.64
C LEU A 146 -6.95 10.87 20.59
N ARG A 147 -6.39 10.46 21.73
CA ARG A 147 -4.99 10.03 21.82
C ARG A 147 -4.87 8.84 22.77
N SER A 148 -4.04 7.87 22.40
CA SER A 148 -3.60 6.82 23.31
C SER A 148 -2.62 7.34 24.37
N ARG A 149 -2.16 6.44 25.25
CA ARG A 149 -0.90 6.63 25.97
C ARG A 149 0.30 6.62 25.02
N GLU A 150 1.45 7.05 25.52
CA GLU A 150 2.72 6.97 24.81
C GLU A 150 3.31 5.56 24.88
N PHE A 151 3.97 5.17 23.80
CA PHE A 151 4.68 3.90 23.65
C PHE A 151 6.16 4.20 23.43
N ALA A 152 7.02 3.51 24.17
CA ALA A 152 8.44 3.47 23.84
C ALA A 152 8.60 2.59 22.59
N GLY A 153 8.97 3.17 21.46
CA GLY A 153 8.95 2.49 20.17
C GLY A 153 8.72 3.40 18.98
N ASP A 154 8.74 2.80 17.80
CA ASP A 154 8.51 3.45 16.51
C ASP A 154 7.36 2.73 15.79
N ILE A 155 6.15 3.25 15.93
CA ILE A 155 4.97 2.68 15.27
C ILE A 155 4.96 3.11 13.80
N ARG A 156 5.39 2.21 12.91
CA ARG A 156 5.55 2.46 11.47
C ARG A 156 4.40 2.01 10.59
N SER A 157 3.49 1.20 11.11
CA SER A 157 2.40 0.69 10.29
C SER A 157 1.16 0.39 11.11
N LEU A 158 0.01 0.61 10.49
CA LEU A 158 -1.31 0.38 11.05
C LEU A 158 -2.08 -0.55 10.12
N ALA A 159 -2.72 -1.57 10.69
CA ALA A 159 -3.55 -2.49 9.93
C ALA A 159 -4.86 -2.78 10.67
N TRP A 160 -5.96 -2.75 9.93
CA TRP A 160 -7.28 -3.06 10.48
C TRP A 160 -7.61 -4.52 10.30
N SER A 161 -8.01 -5.19 11.37
CA SER A 161 -8.73 -6.47 11.25
C SER A 161 -9.88 -6.38 10.21
N PRO A 162 -10.22 -7.50 9.55
CA PRO A 162 -11.29 -7.53 8.54
C PRO A 162 -12.62 -6.98 9.01
N ASN A 163 -12.95 -7.24 10.27
CA ASN A 163 -14.18 -6.79 10.89
C ASN A 163 -14.14 -5.31 11.32
N GLY A 164 -13.04 -4.58 11.12
CA GLY A 164 -12.91 -3.16 11.47
C GLY A 164 -12.98 -2.85 12.98
N ARG A 165 -12.87 -3.85 13.86
CA ARG A 165 -12.97 -3.69 15.32
C ARG A 165 -11.65 -3.76 16.04
N HIS A 166 -10.61 -4.26 15.39
CA HIS A 166 -9.25 -4.22 15.91
C HIS A 166 -8.33 -3.43 15.00
N LEU A 167 -7.59 -2.50 15.60
CA LEU A 167 -6.49 -1.77 14.99
C LEU A 167 -5.19 -2.35 15.53
N HIS A 168 -4.39 -2.90 14.64
CA HIS A 168 -3.06 -3.40 14.92
C HIS A 168 -2.06 -2.27 14.65
N ALA A 169 -1.12 -2.05 15.56
CA ALA A 169 -0.04 -1.08 15.40
C ALA A 169 1.32 -1.79 15.50
N LEU A 170 2.07 -1.78 14.39
CA LEU A 170 3.37 -2.44 14.26
C LEU A 170 4.44 -1.53 14.84
N ASP A 171 5.08 -1.99 15.91
CA ASP A 171 6.23 -1.34 16.48
C ASP A 171 7.51 -1.89 15.85
N SER A 172 8.18 -1.07 15.05
CA SER A 172 9.45 -1.42 14.42
C SER A 172 10.64 -1.31 15.37
N HIS A 173 10.42 -1.07 16.67
CA HIS A 173 11.46 -0.71 17.62
C HIS A 173 12.69 -1.61 17.54
N SER A 174 13.86 -0.97 17.40
CA SER A 174 15.18 -1.58 17.29
C SER A 174 15.79 -1.99 18.64
N SER A 175 14.96 -2.31 19.65
CA SER A 175 15.52 -2.73 20.94
C SER A 175 16.46 -3.92 20.72
N ALA A 176 17.54 -4.02 21.50
CA ALA A 176 18.56 -5.07 21.40
C ALA A 176 18.02 -6.52 21.53
N LYS A 177 16.71 -6.69 21.69
CA LYS A 177 16.00 -7.96 21.61
C LYS A 177 15.60 -8.22 20.16
N SER A 178 15.87 -9.42 19.68
CA SER A 178 15.48 -9.91 18.36
C SER A 178 13.96 -10.16 18.27
N ALA A 179 13.13 -9.13 18.49
CA ALA A 179 11.69 -9.24 18.48
C ALA A 179 11.00 -7.94 18.05
N THR A 180 9.87 -8.09 17.37
CA THR A 180 8.96 -7.00 16.95
C THR A 180 7.68 -7.10 17.76
N SER A 181 7.07 -5.97 18.11
CA SER A 181 5.79 -5.96 18.84
C SER A 181 4.65 -5.50 17.93
N ILE A 182 3.47 -6.08 18.11
CA ILE A 182 2.22 -5.57 17.55
C ILE A 182 1.30 -5.21 18.72
N PHE A 183 0.96 -3.93 18.83
CA PHE A 183 -0.02 -3.46 19.80
C PHE A 183 -1.42 -3.60 19.22
N ASN A 184 -2.30 -4.33 19.91
CA ASN A 184 -3.65 -4.62 19.45
C ASN A 184 -4.68 -3.80 20.22
N PHE A 185 -5.37 -2.91 19.52
CA PHE A 185 -6.41 -2.06 20.09
C PHE A 185 -7.78 -2.55 19.67
N PHE A 186 -8.70 -2.67 20.63
CA PHE A 186 -10.11 -2.82 20.31
C PHE A 186 -10.73 -1.44 20.09
N ILE A 187 -11.45 -1.28 18.99
CA ILE A 187 -12.07 -0.03 18.57
C ILE A 187 -13.59 -0.17 18.71
N ALA A 188 -14.07 0.30 19.86
CA ALA A 188 -15.49 0.41 20.14
C ALA A 188 -16.16 1.47 19.24
N PRO A 189 -17.51 1.45 19.10
CA PRO A 189 -18.25 2.50 18.40
C PRO A 189 -18.01 3.92 18.95
N GLU A 190 -17.67 4.02 20.24
CA GLU A 190 -17.18 5.25 20.85
C GLU A 190 -15.71 5.01 21.23
N PRO A 191 -14.77 5.22 20.31
CA PRO A 191 -13.37 4.86 20.54
C PRO A 191 -12.76 5.74 21.63
N THR A 192 -11.93 5.14 22.48
CA THR A 192 -11.14 5.86 23.50
C THR A 192 -9.63 5.84 23.20
N LEU A 193 -9.18 4.88 22.39
CA LEU A 193 -7.76 4.52 22.20
C LEU A 193 -7.01 4.13 23.49
N LEU A 194 -7.74 3.85 24.57
CA LEU A 194 -7.20 3.35 25.83
C LEU A 194 -7.35 1.83 25.97
N ASP A 195 -8.24 1.23 25.18
CA ASP A 195 -8.56 -0.19 25.18
C ASP A 195 -7.54 -1.02 24.39
N GLN A 196 -6.26 -0.91 24.78
CA GLN A 196 -5.22 -1.84 24.32
C GLN A 196 -5.50 -3.20 24.93
N ASN A 197 -5.86 -4.17 24.08
CA ASN A 197 -6.25 -5.49 24.52
C ASN A 197 -5.01 -6.33 24.88
N ILE A 198 -4.10 -6.50 23.91
CA ILE A 198 -2.96 -7.43 23.97
C ILE A 198 -1.77 -6.82 23.22
N THR A 199 -0.55 -7.22 23.57
CA THR A 199 0.65 -7.00 22.75
C THR A 199 1.16 -8.35 22.27
N ASP A 200 1.18 -8.56 20.95
CA ASP A 200 1.80 -9.75 20.37
C ASP A 200 3.30 -9.49 20.21
N THR A 201 4.11 -10.46 20.63
CA THR A 201 5.57 -10.41 20.43
C THR A 201 5.99 -11.41 19.37
N LEU A 202 6.57 -10.91 18.29
CA LEU A 202 7.07 -11.71 17.18
C LEU A 202 8.54 -12.03 17.41
N ALA A 203 8.81 -13.22 17.95
CA ALA A 203 10.17 -13.68 18.17
C ALA A 203 10.93 -13.83 16.84
N ASN A 204 12.19 -13.38 16.82
CA ASN A 204 13.10 -13.42 15.68
C ASN A 204 12.59 -12.66 14.44
N VAL A 205 11.72 -11.66 14.63
CA VAL A 205 11.36 -10.71 13.59
C VAL A 205 11.99 -9.38 14.01
N THR A 206 12.92 -8.88 13.20
CA THR A 206 13.61 -7.61 13.42
C THR A 206 13.46 -6.74 12.20
N GLY A 207 13.47 -5.42 12.39
CA GLY A 207 13.40 -4.48 11.27
C GLY A 207 12.06 -4.55 10.52
N ALA A 208 10.96 -4.88 11.21
CA ALA A 208 9.64 -4.88 10.60
C ALA A 208 9.28 -3.47 10.11
N THR A 209 8.93 -3.32 8.83
CA THR A 209 8.72 -2.01 8.19
C THR A 209 7.25 -1.72 7.97
N GLN A 210 6.49 -2.68 7.45
CA GLN A 210 5.06 -2.53 7.20
C GLN A 210 4.30 -3.82 7.49
N MET A 211 3.01 -3.69 7.82
CA MET A 211 2.10 -4.82 7.89
C MET A 211 0.76 -4.54 7.22
N VAL A 212 0.11 -5.60 6.76
CA VAL A 212 -1.29 -5.58 6.29
C VAL A 212 -2.01 -6.83 6.78
N THR A 213 -3.32 -6.72 6.99
CA THR A 213 -4.20 -7.82 7.40
C THR A 213 -4.89 -8.42 6.18
N HIS A 214 -5.05 -9.75 6.16
CA HIS A 214 -5.82 -10.40 5.10
C HIS A 214 -7.32 -10.05 5.22
N PRO A 215 -8.01 -9.58 4.15
CA PRO A 215 -9.41 -9.14 4.23
C PRO A 215 -10.45 -10.20 4.61
N THR A 216 -10.11 -11.49 4.57
CA THR A 216 -11.02 -12.60 4.96
C THR A 216 -10.40 -13.55 5.97
N GLY A 217 -9.11 -13.43 6.25
CA GLY A 217 -8.36 -14.36 7.09
C GLY A 217 -7.94 -13.71 8.40
N ASN A 218 -7.73 -14.53 9.42
CA ASN A 218 -7.09 -14.10 10.67
C ASN A 218 -5.57 -14.13 10.52
N LEU A 219 -5.05 -13.45 9.48
CA LEU A 219 -3.64 -13.40 9.15
C LEU A 219 -3.17 -11.96 9.03
N VAL A 220 -1.96 -11.71 9.55
CA VAL A 220 -1.17 -10.51 9.29
C VAL A 220 0.04 -10.91 8.47
N TYR A 221 0.33 -10.10 7.47
CA TYR A 221 1.56 -10.12 6.70
C TYR A 221 2.44 -8.98 7.19
N VAL A 222 3.69 -9.28 7.50
CA VAL A 222 4.71 -8.31 7.92
C VAL A 222 5.88 -8.42 6.96
N VAL A 223 6.38 -7.29 6.48
CA VAL A 223 7.65 -7.24 5.75
C VAL A 223 8.74 -6.67 6.64
N THR A 224 9.97 -7.15 6.45
CA THR A 224 11.16 -6.65 7.14
C THR A 224 12.08 -5.89 6.19
N ASP A 225 12.89 -4.99 6.75
CA ASP A 225 13.98 -4.32 6.03
C ASP A 225 15.02 -5.30 5.47
N THR A 226 15.10 -6.52 6.03
CA THR A 226 15.93 -7.64 5.53
C THR A 226 15.31 -8.47 4.40
N ASN A 227 14.20 -8.01 3.79
CA ASN A 227 13.53 -8.63 2.64
C ASN A 227 12.89 -10.00 2.93
N GLU A 228 12.31 -10.13 4.12
CA GLU A 228 11.52 -11.28 4.52
C GLU A 228 10.03 -10.90 4.59
N LEU A 229 9.18 -11.78 4.06
CA LEU A 229 7.75 -11.75 4.29
C LEU A 229 7.43 -12.75 5.40
N VAL A 230 6.84 -12.26 6.48
CA VAL A 230 6.45 -13.03 7.65
C VAL A 230 4.92 -13.05 7.73
N THR A 231 4.35 -14.24 7.92
CA THR A 231 2.91 -14.44 8.10
C THR A 231 2.63 -14.87 9.53
N ILE A 232 1.63 -14.26 10.14
CA ILE A 232 1.29 -14.46 11.55
C ILE A 232 -0.21 -14.69 11.62
N SER A 233 -0.62 -15.77 12.28
CA SER A 233 -2.02 -15.97 12.64
C SER A 233 -2.37 -15.07 13.81
N LEU A 234 -3.36 -14.21 13.61
CA LEU A 234 -4.00 -13.46 14.68
C LEU A 234 -4.89 -14.44 15.46
N SER A 235 -4.36 -14.97 16.55
CA SER A 235 -5.14 -15.77 17.51
C SER A 235 -5.84 -14.82 18.48
N GLU A 236 -7.13 -15.05 18.75
CA GLU A 236 -7.80 -14.41 19.90
C GLU A 236 -7.31 -14.99 21.24
N ASP A 237 -6.70 -16.18 21.22
CA ASP A 237 -6.14 -16.86 22.38
C ASP A 237 -4.65 -16.51 22.57
N VAL A 238 -4.37 -15.77 23.63
CA VAL A 238 -3.05 -15.22 24.03
C VAL A 238 -2.04 -16.30 24.43
N SER A 239 -2.49 -17.51 24.76
CA SER A 239 -1.63 -18.57 25.29
C SER A 239 -0.87 -19.36 24.22
N LYS A 240 -1.06 -19.04 22.93
CA LYS A 240 -0.44 -19.78 21.83
C LYS A 240 0.54 -18.87 21.11
N GLU A 241 1.83 -19.07 21.35
CA GLU A 241 2.88 -18.45 20.53
C GLU A 241 2.62 -18.83 19.06
N SER A 242 2.24 -17.84 18.24
CA SER A 242 2.06 -18.04 16.82
C SER A 242 3.42 -18.37 16.21
N SER A 243 3.58 -19.54 15.61
CA SER A 243 4.78 -19.87 14.83
C SER A 243 4.70 -19.17 13.48
N PRO A 244 5.52 -18.14 13.21
CA PRO A 244 5.40 -17.39 11.97
C PRO A 244 5.88 -18.23 10.78
N SER A 245 5.17 -18.18 9.64
CA SER A 245 5.69 -18.72 8.39
C SER A 245 6.42 -17.64 7.60
N ARG A 246 7.55 -18.00 6.98
CA ARG A 246 8.55 -17.07 6.45
C ARG A 246 8.79 -17.34 4.97
N TYR A 247 8.86 -16.27 4.18
CA TYR A 247 8.99 -16.32 2.74
C TYR A 247 10.06 -15.33 2.27
N LYS A 248 10.90 -15.76 1.31
CA LYS A 248 11.88 -14.88 0.68
C LYS A 248 11.17 -13.97 -0.33
N ILE A 249 11.34 -12.66 -0.17
CA ILE A 249 10.79 -11.68 -1.12
C ILE A 249 11.63 -11.71 -2.41
N LEU A 250 12.93 -11.50 -2.26
CA LEU A 250 13.87 -11.49 -3.38
C LEU A 250 14.27 -12.90 -3.85
N PRO A 251 14.53 -13.10 -5.16
CA PRO A 251 15.10 -14.34 -5.66
C PRO A 251 16.53 -14.54 -5.13
N SER A 252 16.99 -15.79 -5.05
CA SER A 252 18.34 -16.11 -4.57
C SER A 252 19.47 -15.62 -5.47
N SER A 253 19.16 -15.19 -6.69
CA SER A 253 20.12 -14.58 -7.62
C SER A 253 20.44 -13.12 -7.28
N ILE A 254 19.61 -12.47 -6.45
CA ILE A 254 19.81 -11.09 -6.02
C ILE A 254 20.40 -11.09 -4.61
N ASP A 255 21.44 -10.28 -4.41
CA ASP A 255 21.99 -10.03 -3.09
C ASP A 255 21.02 -9.18 -2.25
N ALA A 256 20.27 -9.85 -1.37
CA ALA A 256 19.28 -9.20 -0.52
C ALA A 256 19.88 -8.17 0.45
N SER A 257 21.20 -8.21 0.74
CA SER A 257 21.83 -7.22 1.62
C SER A 257 21.90 -5.81 1.03
N MET A 258 21.72 -5.71 -0.30
CA MET A 258 21.71 -4.44 -1.03
C MET A 258 20.33 -3.78 -1.09
N TYR A 259 19.30 -4.46 -0.61
CA TYR A 259 17.90 -4.05 -0.73
C TYR A 259 17.24 -3.89 0.64
N THR A 260 16.25 -3.01 0.69
CA THR A 260 15.35 -2.84 1.82
C THR A 260 13.92 -2.99 1.34
N THR A 261 13.12 -3.84 1.98
CA THR A 261 11.67 -3.89 1.71
C THR A 261 10.95 -2.85 2.56
N SER A 262 10.38 -1.86 1.88
CA SER A 262 9.75 -0.69 2.48
C SER A 262 8.23 -0.74 2.42
N SER A 263 7.66 -1.49 1.47
CA SER A 263 6.22 -1.47 1.22
C SER A 263 5.62 -2.84 0.91
N LEU A 264 4.37 -3.02 1.35
CA LEU A 264 3.55 -4.22 1.30
C LEU A 264 2.08 -3.83 1.13
N THR A 265 1.39 -4.48 0.21
CA THR A 265 -0.06 -4.33 0.08
C THR A 265 -0.77 -5.58 -0.42
N ILE A 266 -2.07 -5.68 -0.15
CA ILE A 266 -2.95 -6.71 -0.70
C ILE A 266 -3.86 -6.08 -1.75
N SER A 267 -4.04 -6.77 -2.87
CA SER A 267 -4.93 -6.29 -3.92
C SER A 267 -6.41 -6.38 -3.52
N SER A 268 -7.26 -5.64 -4.22
CA SER A 268 -8.72 -5.63 -4.00
C SER A 268 -9.37 -7.01 -4.22
N SER A 269 -8.78 -7.85 -5.07
CA SER A 269 -9.23 -9.25 -5.30
C SER A 269 -8.99 -10.14 -4.10
N LYS A 270 -8.13 -9.73 -3.15
CA LYS A 270 -7.72 -10.47 -1.95
C LYS A 270 -6.88 -11.71 -2.25
N THR A 271 -6.50 -11.94 -3.51
CA THR A 271 -5.76 -13.15 -3.92
C THR A 271 -4.29 -12.90 -4.24
N SER A 272 -3.85 -11.63 -4.20
CA SER A 272 -2.45 -11.29 -4.45
C SER A 272 -1.89 -10.32 -3.42
N LEU A 273 -0.66 -10.59 -2.99
CA LEU A 273 0.10 -9.77 -2.05
C LEU A 273 1.34 -9.23 -2.76
N TRP A 274 1.54 -7.93 -2.68
CA TRP A 274 2.58 -7.19 -3.41
C TRP A 274 3.58 -6.61 -2.43
N THR A 275 4.86 -6.77 -2.72
CA THR A 275 5.95 -6.22 -1.93
C THR A 275 6.90 -5.43 -2.82
N LEU A 276 7.42 -4.31 -2.30
CA LEU A 276 8.42 -3.48 -2.97
C LEU A 276 9.72 -3.49 -2.17
N SER A 277 10.78 -4.01 -2.80
CA SER A 277 12.15 -3.98 -2.29
C SER A 277 12.98 -3.02 -3.12
N GLN A 278 13.78 -2.16 -2.48
CA GLN A 278 14.54 -1.13 -3.17
C GLN A 278 15.99 -1.08 -2.71
N SER A 279 16.88 -0.81 -3.65
CA SER A 279 18.29 -0.55 -3.42
C SER A 279 18.64 0.87 -3.90
N ASN A 280 19.93 1.20 -3.85
CA ASN A 280 20.43 2.45 -4.41
C ASN A 280 20.46 2.48 -5.95
N LEU A 281 20.10 1.38 -6.64
CA LEU A 281 20.22 1.28 -8.10
C LEU A 281 19.00 0.64 -8.77
N GLN A 282 18.26 -0.20 -8.06
CA GLN A 282 17.15 -0.97 -8.60
C GLN A 282 16.03 -1.11 -7.58
N ALA A 283 14.80 -1.12 -8.07
CA ALA A 283 13.61 -1.52 -7.34
C ALA A 283 13.07 -2.84 -7.89
N VAL A 284 12.50 -3.67 -7.01
CA VAL A 284 11.96 -4.98 -7.33
C VAL A 284 10.58 -5.12 -6.71
N ILE A 285 9.58 -5.40 -7.54
CA ILE A 285 8.26 -5.84 -7.11
C ILE A 285 8.22 -7.36 -7.08
N THR A 286 7.70 -7.92 -6.00
CA THR A 286 7.36 -9.35 -5.91
C THR A 286 5.87 -9.49 -5.61
N VAL A 287 5.21 -10.38 -6.34
CA VAL A 287 3.80 -10.73 -6.13
C VAL A 287 3.71 -12.16 -5.65
N PHE A 288 3.03 -12.35 -4.52
CA PHE A 288 2.66 -13.65 -3.97
C PHE A 288 1.20 -13.94 -4.25
N SER A 289 0.91 -15.18 -4.65
CA SER A 289 -0.46 -15.68 -4.69
C SER A 289 -0.88 -16.12 -3.29
N LEU A 290 -2.12 -15.77 -2.93
CA LEU A 290 -2.75 -16.10 -1.68
C LEU A 290 -3.88 -17.10 -1.90
N ASP A 291 -4.08 -17.97 -0.93
CA ASP A 291 -5.30 -18.78 -0.85
C ASP A 291 -6.48 -17.86 -0.55
N ALA A 292 -7.48 -17.82 -1.45
CA ALA A 292 -8.60 -16.89 -1.37
C ALA A 292 -9.45 -17.05 -0.09
N THR A 293 -9.43 -18.24 0.52
CA THR A 293 -10.27 -18.56 1.68
C THR A 293 -9.55 -18.27 2.99
N THR A 294 -8.31 -18.74 3.11
CA THR A 294 -7.52 -18.69 4.34
C THR A 294 -6.60 -17.49 4.41
N GLY A 295 -6.21 -16.93 3.26
CA GLY A 295 -5.14 -15.94 3.13
C GLY A 295 -3.72 -16.54 3.21
N ALA A 296 -3.57 -17.87 3.29
CA ALA A 296 -2.23 -18.45 3.34
C ALA A 296 -1.43 -18.08 2.08
N VAL A 297 -0.15 -17.72 2.26
CA VAL A 297 0.75 -17.48 1.11
C VAL A 297 1.06 -18.82 0.45
N ILE A 298 0.73 -18.94 -0.83
CA ILE A 298 0.98 -20.15 -1.63
C ILE A 298 2.41 -20.11 -2.16
N SER A 299 2.73 -19.10 -2.97
CA SER A 299 4.07 -18.92 -3.56
C SER A 299 4.22 -17.53 -4.16
N ALA A 300 5.46 -17.12 -4.42
CA ALA A 300 5.74 -16.01 -5.32
C ALA A 300 5.39 -16.44 -6.76
N VAL A 301 4.63 -15.62 -7.49
CA VAL A 301 4.11 -15.92 -8.83
C VAL A 301 4.65 -14.99 -9.92
N ALA A 302 4.99 -13.75 -9.57
CA ALA A 302 5.57 -12.81 -10.51
C ALA A 302 6.57 -11.87 -9.82
N ARG A 303 7.56 -11.42 -10.57
CA ARG A 303 8.50 -10.36 -10.18
C ARG A 303 8.80 -9.47 -11.37
N ALA A 304 9.09 -8.20 -11.10
CA ALA A 304 9.62 -7.26 -12.08
C ALA A 304 10.61 -6.33 -11.38
N ALA A 305 11.58 -5.82 -12.13
CA ALA A 305 12.55 -4.88 -11.63
C ALA A 305 12.66 -3.66 -12.53
N TRP A 306 13.20 -2.56 -12.01
CA TRP A 306 13.54 -1.40 -12.80
C TRP A 306 14.68 -0.63 -12.16
N SER A 307 15.45 0.06 -13.01
CA SER A 307 16.47 0.99 -12.54
C SER A 307 15.83 2.17 -11.80
N GLY A 308 16.36 2.49 -10.64
CA GLY A 308 15.81 3.51 -9.78
C GLY A 308 16.37 3.40 -8.38
N TYR A 309 16.47 4.52 -7.69
CA TYR A 309 17.00 4.59 -6.34
C TYR A 309 15.98 5.25 -5.41
N GLY A 310 16.02 4.86 -4.15
CA GLY A 310 15.23 5.51 -3.10
C GLY A 310 14.18 4.63 -2.44
N TYR A 311 13.20 5.27 -1.83
CA TYR A 311 12.10 4.69 -1.08
C TYR A 311 10.79 4.97 -1.80
N GLY A 312 9.96 3.94 -1.90
CA GLY A 312 8.69 3.97 -2.57
C GLY A 312 7.60 3.33 -1.73
N GLN A 313 6.36 3.62 -2.11
CA GLN A 313 5.16 3.10 -1.47
C GLN A 313 4.26 2.48 -2.51
N ILE A 314 3.61 1.38 -2.16
CA ILE A 314 2.63 0.70 -3.00
C ILE A 314 1.23 1.00 -2.47
N ALA A 315 0.36 1.51 -3.32
CA ALA A 315 -1.06 1.72 -3.02
C ALA A 315 -1.92 0.81 -3.91
N PRO A 316 -2.68 -0.14 -3.34
CA PRO A 316 -3.54 -1.03 -4.12
C PRO A 316 -4.74 -0.25 -4.65
N ALA A 317 -5.11 -0.50 -5.90
CA ALA A 317 -6.35 0.02 -6.42
C ALA A 317 -7.56 -0.61 -5.70
N PRO A 318 -8.60 0.18 -5.36
CA PRO A 318 -9.74 -0.31 -4.58
C PRO A 318 -10.81 -0.99 -5.44
N PHE A 319 -10.77 -0.84 -6.76
CA PHE A 319 -11.79 -1.38 -7.67
C PHE A 319 -11.73 -2.91 -7.78
N VAL A 320 -12.91 -3.53 -7.83
CA VAL A 320 -13.06 -5.00 -7.83
C VAL A 320 -12.64 -5.60 -9.16
N GLY A 321 -11.91 -6.72 -9.11
CA GLY A 321 -11.65 -7.56 -10.29
C GLY A 321 -10.33 -7.30 -11.00
N ASN A 322 -9.59 -6.25 -10.61
CA ASN A 322 -8.29 -5.94 -11.17
C ASN A 322 -7.23 -5.87 -10.06
N ASP A 323 -6.12 -6.58 -10.26
CA ASP A 323 -4.96 -6.53 -9.36
C ASP A 323 -4.02 -5.42 -9.80
N ILE A 324 -4.43 -4.16 -9.61
CA ILE A 324 -3.65 -2.96 -9.98
C ILE A 324 -3.08 -2.30 -8.72
N VAL A 325 -1.86 -1.79 -8.84
CA VAL A 325 -1.17 -1.03 -7.80
C VAL A 325 -0.54 0.24 -8.39
N ALA A 326 -0.58 1.33 -7.63
CA ALA A 326 0.23 2.51 -7.87
C ALA A 326 1.51 2.42 -7.03
N ILE A 327 2.63 2.82 -7.61
CA ILE A 327 3.94 2.81 -6.97
C ILE A 327 4.49 4.22 -7.06
N THR A 328 4.67 4.86 -5.91
CA THR A 328 5.39 6.13 -5.81
C THR A 328 6.84 5.82 -5.50
N ASN A 329 7.80 6.53 -6.08
CA ASN A 329 9.23 6.35 -5.81
C ASN A 329 9.93 7.69 -5.60
N SER A 330 10.61 7.82 -4.46
CA SER A 330 11.32 9.02 -4.02
C SER A 330 12.78 8.67 -3.71
N PRO A 331 13.78 9.41 -4.21
CA PRO A 331 13.67 10.74 -4.79
C PRO A 331 13.60 10.74 -6.32
N THR A 332 13.37 9.61 -6.99
CA THR A 332 13.28 9.63 -8.46
C THR A 332 12.07 10.44 -8.97
N GLY A 333 11.04 10.64 -8.15
CA GLY A 333 9.88 11.46 -8.54
C GLY A 333 8.91 10.75 -9.47
N ILE A 334 8.98 9.43 -9.55
CA ILE A 334 8.18 8.63 -10.48
C ILE A 334 6.96 8.07 -9.78
N VAL A 335 5.83 8.11 -10.48
CA VAL A 335 4.65 7.30 -10.18
C VAL A 335 4.45 6.30 -11.31
N ALA A 336 4.43 5.02 -10.98
CA ALA A 336 4.22 3.94 -11.93
C ALA A 336 2.97 3.14 -11.56
N ILE A 337 2.22 2.70 -12.57
CA ILE A 337 1.03 1.87 -12.36
C ILE A 337 1.30 0.49 -12.92
N LEU A 338 1.16 -0.53 -12.08
CA LEU A 338 1.35 -1.93 -12.46
C LEU A 338 0.06 -2.71 -12.23
N GLY A 339 -0.18 -3.72 -13.04
CA GLY A 339 -1.24 -4.70 -12.78
C GLY A 339 -0.77 -6.13 -12.95
N LEU A 340 -1.48 -7.06 -12.33
CA LEU A 340 -1.31 -8.49 -12.54
C LEU A 340 -2.39 -8.99 -13.48
N ASP A 341 -1.97 -9.61 -14.57
CA ASP A 341 -2.86 -10.29 -15.52
C ASP A 341 -2.59 -11.78 -15.52
N VAL A 342 -3.62 -12.57 -15.79
CA VAL A 342 -3.56 -14.03 -15.86
C VAL A 342 -3.71 -14.41 -17.33
N GLY A 343 -2.57 -14.55 -18.02
CA GLY A 343 -2.51 -14.83 -19.45
C GLY A 343 -2.08 -16.26 -19.76
N VAL A 344 -2.31 -16.69 -21.01
CA VAL A 344 -1.73 -17.94 -21.54
C VAL A 344 -0.31 -17.65 -22.01
N VAL A 345 0.66 -18.37 -21.46
CA VAL A 345 2.07 -18.28 -21.84
C VAL A 345 2.41 -19.45 -22.76
N PRO A 346 2.95 -19.19 -23.96
CA PRO A 346 3.44 -20.23 -24.85
C PRO A 346 4.49 -21.13 -24.19
N ALA A 347 4.50 -22.40 -24.58
CA ALA A 347 5.45 -23.37 -24.05
C ALA A 347 6.91 -22.94 -24.32
N GLY A 348 7.72 -22.89 -23.27
CA GLY A 348 9.15 -22.57 -23.38
C GLY A 348 9.50 -21.08 -23.29
N GLU A 349 8.51 -20.17 -23.20
CA GLU A 349 8.78 -18.75 -22.95
C GLU A 349 9.00 -18.48 -21.45
N HIS A 350 10.09 -17.79 -21.15
CA HIS A 350 10.22 -17.05 -19.89
C HIS A 350 9.42 -15.76 -20.04
N GLY A 351 8.64 -15.39 -19.02
CA GLY A 351 7.69 -14.30 -19.16
C GLY A 351 8.37 -12.95 -19.21
N GLU A 352 8.73 -12.48 -20.38
CA GLU A 352 9.20 -11.10 -20.55
C GLU A 352 8.06 -10.12 -20.26
N VAL A 353 8.36 -8.94 -19.71
CA VAL A 353 7.38 -7.85 -19.63
C VAL A 353 6.93 -7.55 -21.05
N LYS A 354 5.63 -7.56 -21.34
CA LYS A 354 5.15 -6.95 -22.58
C LYS A 354 4.88 -5.49 -22.24
N VAL A 355 5.86 -4.63 -22.49
CA VAL A 355 5.64 -3.19 -22.56
C VAL A 355 5.01 -2.95 -23.92
N GLU A 356 3.68 -2.82 -23.96
CA GLU A 356 3.01 -2.44 -25.21
C GLU A 356 3.24 -0.94 -25.41
N GLY A 357 4.04 -0.60 -26.43
CA GLY A 357 4.57 0.75 -26.65
C GLY A 357 6.04 0.84 -26.25
N GLU A 358 6.94 0.65 -27.21
CA GLU A 358 8.40 0.58 -27.02
C GLU A 358 9.06 1.85 -26.42
N GLU A 359 8.31 2.91 -26.15
CA GLU A 359 8.89 4.23 -25.81
C GLU A 359 9.28 4.39 -24.33
N ASP A 360 8.67 3.66 -23.39
CA ASP A 360 8.86 3.98 -21.97
C ASP A 360 9.97 3.21 -21.25
N GLY A 361 10.39 2.03 -21.74
CA GLY A 361 11.58 1.29 -21.26
C GLY A 361 11.70 1.08 -19.73
N PHE A 362 10.62 1.27 -18.96
CA PHE A 362 10.69 1.43 -17.50
C PHE A 362 10.96 0.11 -16.79
N LEU A 363 10.28 -0.96 -17.21
CA LEU A 363 10.40 -2.26 -16.56
C LEU A 363 11.47 -3.08 -17.27
N GLU A 364 12.49 -3.48 -16.53
CA GLU A 364 13.43 -4.52 -16.92
C GLU A 364 12.89 -5.89 -16.45
N GLU A 365 13.09 -6.92 -17.28
CA GLU A 365 12.87 -8.36 -17.06
C GLU A 365 11.78 -8.76 -16.02
N VAL A 366 10.66 -9.32 -16.51
CA VAL A 366 9.69 -10.03 -15.64
C VAL A 366 10.21 -11.44 -15.41
N TRP A 367 10.17 -11.87 -14.15
CA TRP A 367 10.32 -13.28 -13.82
C TRP A 367 8.95 -13.84 -13.46
N MET A 368 8.38 -14.63 -14.36
CA MET A 368 7.27 -15.53 -13.99
C MET A 368 7.86 -16.71 -13.24
N LEU A 369 7.30 -16.99 -12.08
CA LEU A 369 7.72 -18.09 -11.24
C LEU A 369 6.69 -19.21 -11.40
N ASN A 370 7.16 -20.43 -11.69
CA ASN A 370 6.38 -21.67 -11.79
C ASN A 370 5.70 -22.00 -13.13
N VAL A 371 6.18 -21.47 -14.27
CA VAL A 371 5.75 -21.98 -15.59
C VAL A 371 6.33 -23.39 -15.80
N LYS A 372 5.47 -24.41 -15.90
CA LYS A 372 5.94 -25.78 -16.19
C LYS A 372 6.60 -25.81 -17.56
N ARG A 373 7.80 -26.40 -17.64
CA ARG A 373 8.60 -26.55 -18.87
C ARG A 373 8.03 -27.59 -19.85
N ASP A 374 6.88 -28.17 -19.53
CA ASP A 374 6.36 -29.41 -20.12
C ASP A 374 5.61 -29.16 -21.45
N GLY A 375 6.21 -28.38 -22.35
CA GLY A 375 5.80 -28.29 -23.77
C GLY A 375 4.38 -27.80 -24.06
N SER A 376 3.61 -27.43 -23.04
CA SER A 376 2.21 -27.01 -23.14
C SER A 376 2.06 -25.56 -22.70
N ALA A 377 1.18 -24.83 -23.38
CA ALA A 377 0.85 -23.47 -22.99
C ALA A 377 0.24 -23.50 -21.58
N ALA A 378 0.76 -22.68 -20.67
CA ALA A 378 0.33 -22.63 -19.28
C ALA A 378 -0.31 -21.28 -18.98
N VAL A 379 -1.40 -21.28 -18.22
CA VAL A 379 -1.94 -20.06 -17.63
C VAL A 379 -0.98 -19.62 -16.52
N ALA A 380 -0.41 -18.42 -16.62
CA ALA A 380 0.54 -17.91 -15.63
C ALA A 380 0.26 -16.43 -15.32
N PRO A 381 0.39 -16.02 -14.05
CA PRO A 381 0.34 -14.61 -13.69
C PRO A 381 1.52 -13.84 -14.28
N LYS A 382 1.24 -12.67 -14.84
CA LYS A 382 2.22 -11.78 -15.46
C LYS A 382 1.96 -10.34 -15.02
N LEU A 383 3.03 -9.64 -14.69
CA LEU A 383 2.97 -8.20 -14.45
C LEU A 383 2.85 -7.43 -15.78
N LYS A 384 1.98 -6.43 -15.75
CA LYS A 384 1.74 -5.47 -16.83
C LYS A 384 2.00 -4.06 -16.35
N SER A 385 2.61 -3.24 -17.20
CA SER A 385 2.70 -1.80 -16.99
C SER A 385 1.44 -1.12 -17.54
N PHE A 386 0.90 -0.18 -16.78
CA PHE A 386 -0.16 0.75 -17.18
C PHE A 386 0.39 2.18 -17.37
N GLY A 387 1.72 2.29 -17.54
CA GLY A 387 2.41 3.56 -17.73
C GLY A 387 3.10 4.07 -16.46
N ARG A 388 3.88 5.12 -16.66
CA ARG A 388 4.54 5.88 -15.60
C ARG A 388 4.49 7.36 -15.92
N ILE A 389 4.66 8.18 -14.90
CA ILE A 389 4.87 9.61 -15.05
C ILE A 389 6.02 10.05 -14.14
N ASP A 390 6.92 10.85 -14.68
CA ASP A 390 7.91 11.59 -13.90
C ASP A 390 7.29 12.92 -13.50
N LEU A 391 7.15 13.14 -12.19
CA LEU A 391 6.59 14.37 -11.65
C LEU A 391 7.65 15.46 -11.45
N GLY A 392 8.93 15.15 -11.66
CA GLY A 392 10.04 16.09 -11.50
C GLY A 392 10.29 16.51 -10.05
N PHE A 393 9.84 15.72 -9.07
CA PHE A 393 9.98 16.02 -7.65
C PHE A 393 10.79 14.96 -6.91
N ASP A 394 11.76 15.39 -6.11
CA ASP A 394 12.65 14.49 -5.37
C ASP A 394 12.02 13.87 -4.11
N THR A 395 10.73 14.13 -3.83
CA THR A 395 10.15 13.91 -2.50
C THR A 395 8.70 13.42 -2.57
N LEU A 396 8.46 12.25 -3.14
CA LEU A 396 7.12 11.62 -3.16
C LEU A 396 6.80 10.90 -1.84
N GLY A 397 5.54 11.01 -1.42
CA GLY A 397 4.95 10.27 -0.30
C GLY A 397 4.02 9.15 -0.75
N GLU A 398 3.07 8.81 0.12
CA GLU A 398 2.02 7.83 -0.16
C GLU A 398 1.07 8.32 -1.27
N GLY A 399 0.59 7.35 -2.06
CA GLY A 399 -0.50 7.54 -3.00
C GLY A 399 -1.82 7.00 -2.44
N VAL A 400 -2.94 7.62 -2.83
CA VAL A 400 -4.29 7.12 -2.50
C VAL A 400 -5.22 7.22 -3.70
N TRP A 401 -5.95 6.14 -3.96
CA TRP A 401 -6.92 6.02 -5.05
C TRP A 401 -8.27 6.61 -4.67
N VAL A 402 -8.91 7.32 -5.60
CA VAL A 402 -10.12 8.11 -5.32
C VAL A 402 -11.40 7.48 -5.90
N ASP A 403 -11.31 6.47 -6.78
CA ASP A 403 -12.49 5.87 -7.47
C ASP A 403 -13.11 4.66 -6.78
#